data_AF-X1HPX0-F1
#
_entry.id   AF-X1HPX0-F1
#
_cell.length_a   1.000
_cell.length_b   1.000
_cell.length_c   1.000
_cell.angle_alpha   90.00
_cell.angle_beta   90.00
_cell.angle_gamma   90.00
#
_symmetry.space_group_name_H-M   'P 1'
#
loop_
_entity.id
_entity.type
_entity.pdbx_description
1 polymer ?
#
loop_
_entity_poly.entity_id
_entity_poly.type
_entity_poly.pdbx_seq_one_letter_code
_entity_poly.pdbx_strand_id
1 'polypeptide(L)' 'MKSKVVAYLLWLLSIFGWLGFHRFYLRKFGTGIIWILTGGVVGIGALIDLFTLGGQVDQYNTNTELQTIRTSTMAQAAKP' A
#
# COMPACT_ATOMS: atom_id res chain seq x y z
N MET A 1 7.90 -0.05 -9.20
CA MET A 1 6.63 -0.70 -8.82
C MET A 1 6.83 -1.51 -7.53
N LYS A 2 5.81 -1.57 -6.68
CA LYS A 2 5.76 -2.37 -5.45
C LYS A 2 5.36 -3.81 -5.79
N SER A 3 5.89 -4.78 -5.04
CA SER A 3 5.64 -6.21 -5.26
C SER A 3 4.50 -6.72 -4.37
N LYS A 4 3.57 -7.47 -4.97
CA LYS A 4 2.50 -8.17 -4.24
C LYS A 4 3.08 -9.18 -3.27
N VAL A 5 4.07 -9.95 -3.70
CA VAL A 5 4.73 -10.98 -2.87
C VAL A 5 5.29 -10.35 -1.61
N VAL A 6 6.01 -9.22 -1.74
CA VAL A 6 6.58 -8.51 -0.58
C VAL A 6 5.49 -7.99 0.34
N ALA A 7 4.38 -7.47 -0.22
CA ALA A 7 3.26 -7.02 0.58
C ALA A 7 2.63 -8.16 1.39
N TYR A 8 2.38 -9.32 0.78
CA TYR A 8 1.87 -10.52 1.46
C TYR A 8 2.86 -11.09 2.48
N LEU A 9 4.16 -11.01 2.20
CA LEU A 9 5.22 -11.44 3.12
C LEU A 9 5.23 -10.57 4.39
N LEU A 10 5.12 -9.25 4.21
CA LEU A 10 4.99 -8.30 5.31
C LEU A 10 3.70 -8.50 6.10
N TRP A 11 2.59 -8.83 5.43
CA TRP A 11 1.34 -9.20 6.08
C TRP A 11 1.55 -10.44 6.96
N LEU A 12 2.14 -11.52 6.43
CA LEU A 12 2.39 -12.75 7.19
C LEU A 12 3.33 -12.51 8.39
N LEU A 13 4.43 -11.78 8.18
CA LEU A 13 5.43 -11.46 9.21
C LEU A 13 4.87 -10.55 10.32
N SER A 14 3.84 -9.75 10.01
CA SER A 14 3.14 -8.88 10.96
C SER A 14 2.13 -9.61 11.85
N ILE A 15 2.32 -10.91 12.12
CA ILE A 15 1.33 -11.79 12.76
C ILE A 15 0.01 -11.74 11.98
N PHE A 16 0.03 -12.18 10.71
CA PHE A 16 -1.15 -12.18 9.82
C PHE A 16 -1.80 -10.79 9.64
N GLY A 17 -0.98 -9.73 9.57
CA GLY A 17 -1.43 -8.36 9.33
C GLY A 17 -1.85 -7.59 10.57
N TRP A 18 -1.67 -8.16 11.77
CA TRP A 18 -2.02 -7.55 13.04
C TRP A 18 -1.18 -6.30 13.35
N LEU A 19 0.14 -6.36 13.13
CA LEU A 19 1.03 -5.20 13.27
C LEU A 19 0.91 -4.19 12.11
N GLY A 20 0.30 -4.57 10.99
CA GLY A 20 0.05 -3.65 9.87
C GLY A 20 1.25 -3.24 9.02
N PHE A 21 2.39 -3.97 9.00
CA PHE A 21 3.57 -3.57 8.23
C PHE A 21 3.35 -3.49 6.71
N HIS A 22 2.39 -4.24 6.17
CA HIS A 22 1.98 -4.14 4.77
C HIS A 22 1.43 -2.74 4.40
N ARG A 23 0.80 -2.02 5.35
CA ARG A 23 0.29 -0.65 5.12
C ARG A 23 1.42 0.37 5.01
N PHE A 24 2.47 0.21 5.81
CA PHE A 24 3.66 1.05 5.74
C PHE A 24 4.41 0.87 4.42
N TYR A 25 4.45 -0.35 3.87
CA TYR A 25 5.05 -0.61 2.56
C TYR A 25 4.36 0.13 1.40
N LEU A 26 3.04 0.31 1.51
CA LEU A 26 2.21 1.10 0.58
C LEU A 26 2.18 2.60 0.91
N ARG A 27 3.05 3.09 1.80
CA ARG A 27 3.13 4.49 2.28
C ARG A 27 1.85 4.99 2.96
N LYS A 28 0.99 4.11 3.46
CA LYS A 28 -0.24 4.46 4.18
C LYS A 28 0.02 4.62 5.69
N PHE A 29 0.96 5.49 6.05
CA PHE A 29 1.46 5.67 7.43
C PHE A 29 0.34 5.98 8.43
N GLY A 30 -0.57 6.91 8.11
CA GLY A 30 -1.69 7.25 8.99
C GLY A 30 -2.55 6.03 9.34
N THR A 31 -2.97 5.27 8.33
CA THR A 31 -3.75 4.04 8.58
C THR A 31 -2.95 2.95 9.26
N GLY A 32 -1.63 2.88 9.06
CA GLY A 32 -0.76 1.91 9.73
C GLY A 32 -0.62 2.18 11.23
N ILE A 33 -0.50 3.46 11.62
CA ILE A 33 -0.48 3.88 13.03
C ILE A 33 -1.81 3.55 13.71
N ILE A 34 -2.94 3.88 13.05
CA ILE A 34 -4.28 3.49 13.54
C ILE A 34 -4.38 1.97 13.68
N TRP A 35 -3.82 1.21 12.74
CA TRP A 35 -3.79 -0.26 12.79
C TRP A 35 -3.06 -0.78 14.03
N ILE A 36 -1.89 -0.24 14.35
CA ILE A 36 -1.13 -0.67 15.53
C ILE A 36 -1.88 -0.28 16.81
N LEU A 37 -2.45 0.93 16.87
CA LEU A 37 -3.20 1.42 18.04
C LEU A 37 -4.49 0.65 18.29
N THR A 38 -5.13 0.13 17.24
CA THR A 38 -6.34 -0.71 17.35
C THR A 38 -6.04 -2.20 17.35
N GLY A 39 -4.77 -2.60 17.19
CA GLY A 39 -4.36 -3.99 17.00
C GLY A 39 -5.06 -4.62 15.79
N GLY A 40 -4.94 -4.04 14.60
CA GLY A 40 -5.55 -4.54 13.35
C GLY A 40 -7.05 -4.85 13.50
N VAL A 41 -7.75 -4.01 14.28
CA VAL A 41 -9.14 -4.13 14.74
C VAL A 41 -9.61 -5.60 14.95
N VAL A 42 -9.10 -6.24 16.00
CA VAL A 42 -9.46 -7.59 16.49
C VAL A 42 -9.21 -8.73 15.48
N GLY A 43 -8.28 -8.55 14.55
CA GLY A 43 -7.87 -9.59 13.57
C GLY A 43 -8.76 -9.71 12.34
N ILE A 44 -10.00 -9.20 12.37
CA ILE A 44 -10.92 -9.20 11.23
C ILE A 44 -10.40 -8.27 10.12
N GLY A 45 -9.88 -7.10 10.50
CA GLY A 45 -9.27 -6.18 9.54
C GLY A 45 -8.10 -6.83 8.80
N ALA A 46 -7.32 -7.65 9.50
CA ALA A 46 -6.20 -8.40 8.95
C ALA A 46 -6.65 -9.45 7.92
N LEU A 47 -7.77 -10.14 8.17
CA LEU A 47 -8.39 -11.07 7.22
C LEU A 47 -8.92 -10.37 5.96
N ILE A 48 -9.58 -9.21 6.10
CA ILE A 48 -10.06 -8.43 4.96
C ILE A 48 -8.87 -7.93 4.11
N ASP A 49 -7.76 -7.57 4.77
CA ASP A 49 -6.53 -7.17 4.08
C ASP A 49 -5.98 -8.30 3.21
N LEU A 50 -6.14 -9.58 3.54
CA LEU A 50 -5.68 -10.70 2.69
C LEU A 50 -6.27 -10.64 1.27
N PHE A 51 -7.56 -10.33 1.16
CA PHE A 51 -8.26 -10.25 -0.13
C PHE A 51 -8.03 -8.92 -0.85
N THR A 52 -7.88 -7.83 -0.10
CA THR A 52 -7.75 -6.49 -0.69
C THR A 52 -6.31 -6.08 -0.99
N LEU A 53 -5.30 -6.70 -0.37
CA LEU A 53 -3.89 -6.28 -0.47
C LEU A 53 -3.36 -6.28 -1.91
N GLY A 54 -3.69 -7.30 -2.70
CA GLY A 54 -3.31 -7.36 -4.11
C GLY A 54 -3.80 -6.14 -4.89
N GLY A 55 -5.08 -5.78 -4.73
CA GLY A 55 -5.66 -4.60 -5.35
C GLY A 55 -5.05 -3.29 -4.84
N GLN A 56 -4.72 -3.21 -3.54
CA GLN A 56 -4.05 -2.04 -2.98
C GLN A 56 -2.64 -1.82 -3.56
N VAL A 57 -1.90 -2.90 -3.85
CA VAL A 57 -0.59 -2.84 -4.51
C VAL A 57 -0.74 -2.36 -5.96
N ASP A 58 -1.71 -2.89 -6.69
CA ASP A 58 -1.98 -2.48 -8.07
C ASP A 58 -2.37 -1.00 -8.14
N GLN A 59 -3.30 -0.56 -7.29
CA GLN A 59 -3.70 0.84 -7.18
C GLN A 59 -2.52 1.77 -6.87
N TYR A 60 -1.61 1.36 -5.98
CA TYR A 60 -0.42 2.15 -5.67
C TYR A 60 0.49 2.28 -6.90
N ASN A 61 0.71 1.18 -7.62
CA ASN A 61 1.54 1.17 -8.81
C ASN A 61 0.93 2.03 -9.92
N THR A 62 -0.36 1.86 -10.22
CA THR A 62 -1.08 2.66 -11.22
C THR A 62 -1.03 4.15 -10.91
N ASN A 63 -1.29 4.57 -9.66
CA ASN A 63 -1.24 5.99 -9.30
C ASN A 63 0.18 6.57 -9.44
N THR A 64 1.21 5.78 -9.15
CA THR A 64 2.61 6.20 -9.32
C THR A 64 2.95 6.37 -10.81
N GLU A 65 2.50 5.45 -11.66
CA GLU A 65 2.69 5.54 -13.11
C GLU A 65 1.95 6.74 -13.70
N LEU A 66 0.70 6.97 -13.29
CA LEU A 66 -0.09 8.12 -13.72
C LEU A 66 0.57 9.45 -13.34
N GLN A 67 1.12 9.56 -12.13
CA GLN A 67 1.88 10.75 -11.73
C GLN A 67 3.12 10.93 -12.60
N THR A 68 3.86 9.85 -12.87
CA THR A 68 5.05 9.89 -13.71
C THR A 68 4.72 10.36 -15.13
N ILE A 69 3.65 9.83 -15.73
CA ILE A 69 3.18 10.24 -17.06
C ILE A 69 2.72 11.69 -17.05
N ARG A 70 1.92 12.11 -16.05
CA ARG A 70 1.47 13.50 -15.92
C ARG A 70 2.66 14.46 -15.80
N THR A 71 3.65 14.13 -14.98
CA THR A 71 4.85 14.96 -14.81
C THR A 71 5.68 15.03 -16.08
N SER A 72 5.86 13.92 -16.81
CA SER A 72 6.60 13.94 -18.09
C SER A 72 5.85 14.70 -19.18
N THR A 73 4.51 14.56 -19.26
CA THR A 73 3.67 15.34 -20.17
C THR A 73 3.72 16.83 -19.83
N MET A 74 3.60 17.21 -18.55
CA MET A 74 3.71 18.62 -18.12
C MET A 74 5.10 19.19 -18.42
N ALA A 75 6.17 18.42 -18.19
CA ALA A 75 7.54 18.84 -18.49
C ALA A 75 7.77 19.02 -19.99
N GLN A 76 7.21 18.14 -20.83
CA GLN A 76 7.29 18.27 -22.28
C GLN A 76 6.46 19.43 -22.82
N ALA A 77 5.28 19.68 -22.25
CA ALA A 77 4.44 20.82 -22.59
C ALA A 77 5.07 22.17 -22.19
N ALA A 78 5.95 22.19 -21.19
CA ALA A 78 6.65 23.39 -20.72
C ALA A 78 7.96 23.69 -21.48
N LYS A 79 8.40 22.80 -22.39
CA LYS A 79 9.60 23.03 -23.20
C LYS A 79 9.27 24.00 -24.34
N PRO A 80 9.97 25.16 -24.46
CA PRO A 80 9.73 26.14 -25.53
C PRO A 80 10.14 25.60 -26.91
#